data_AF-B4NXH5-F1
#
_entry.id   AF-B4NXH5-F1
#
_cell.length_a   1.000
_cell.length_b   1.000
_cell.length_c   1.000
_cell.angle_alpha   90.00
_cell.angle_beta   90.00
_cell.angle_gamma   90.00
#
_symmetry.space_group_name_H-M   'P 1'
#
loop_
_entity.id
_entity.type
_entity.pdbx_description
1 polymer ?
#
loop_
_entity_poly.entity_id
_entity_poly.type
_entity_poly.pdbx_seq_one_letter_code
_entity_poly.pdbx_strand_id
1 'polypeptide(L)'
;MAENENVNGIGLGKFIGCTLLTFGICLLGAIPQWMILCLFANDAVMYTIGCFFVAFVLLVCIHLIEPLKYWRPCNYIALIIFYELLTLGSASFLMKWYLLYSIAVIAAALICVGITLLICLFLICIGFYMNPVKLAVVGGMLFVLTFCIEIMNVLLSWWYWQDVAVGIFFVGIAFLVISHVLITYNSFQLLVRDDSVLVAIVLYIAYILFIIACRLSAIYITVNAEQLTTTTDSDDDD
;
A
#
# COMPACT_ATOMS: atom_id res chain seq x y z
N MET A 1 -35.50 1.58 4.34
CA MET A 1 -34.11 1.94 4.01
C MET A 1 -34.18 3.06 2.99
N ALA A 2 -34.25 4.30 3.48
CA ALA A 2 -34.44 5.50 2.68
C ALA A 2 -33.12 5.96 2.04
N GLU A 3 -33.22 6.69 0.93
CA GLU A 3 -32.14 7.17 0.04
C GLU A 3 -30.85 7.60 0.77
N ASN A 4 -29.80 6.76 0.69
CA ASN A 4 -28.42 7.14 1.01
C ASN A 4 -27.76 7.78 -0.24
N GLU A 5 -28.44 8.72 -0.87
CA GLU A 5 -27.88 9.52 -1.96
C GLU A 5 -27.20 10.76 -1.38
N ASN A 6 -26.01 11.07 -1.86
CA ASN A 6 -25.31 12.29 -1.47
C ASN A 6 -25.85 13.52 -2.23
N VAL A 7 -25.30 14.71 -1.94
CA VAL A 7 -25.71 15.98 -2.57
C VAL A 7 -25.59 15.95 -4.10
N ASN A 8 -24.78 15.02 -4.64
CA ASN A 8 -24.56 14.82 -6.07
C ASN A 8 -25.40 13.67 -6.67
N GLY A 9 -26.38 13.13 -5.94
CA GLY A 9 -27.27 12.05 -6.40
C GLY A 9 -26.58 10.68 -6.52
N ILE A 10 -25.47 10.47 -5.81
CA ILE A 10 -24.73 9.20 -5.83
C ILE A 10 -25.09 8.41 -4.58
N GLY A 11 -25.61 7.19 -4.78
CA GLY A 11 -25.84 6.25 -3.69
C GLY A 11 -24.53 5.69 -3.12
N LEU A 12 -24.42 5.58 -1.78
CA LEU A 12 -23.23 5.06 -1.08
C LEU A 12 -22.75 3.71 -1.65
N GLY A 13 -23.66 2.77 -1.86
CA GLY A 13 -23.33 1.46 -2.42
C GLY A 13 -22.77 1.53 -3.84
N LYS A 14 -23.26 2.47 -4.67
CA LYS A 14 -22.73 2.70 -6.02
C LYS A 14 -21.32 3.30 -5.95
N PHE A 15 -21.07 4.24 -5.04
CA PHE A 15 -19.74 4.81 -4.83
C PHE A 15 -18.73 3.73 -4.43
N ILE A 16 -19.05 2.92 -3.41
CA ILE A 16 -18.21 1.82 -2.95
C ILE A 16 -17.97 0.82 -4.09
N GLY A 17 -19.02 0.43 -4.80
CA GLY A 17 -18.92 -0.48 -5.95
C GLY A 17 -18.02 0.05 -7.06
N CYS A 18 -18.15 1.34 -7.41
CA CYS A 18 -17.27 1.98 -8.39
C CYS A 18 -15.81 2.01 -7.92
N THR A 19 -15.54 2.38 -6.66
CA THR A 19 -14.19 2.40 -6.09
C THR A 19 -13.54 1.01 -6.11
N LEU A 20 -14.25 -0.03 -5.66
CA LEU A 20 -13.74 -1.41 -5.65
C LEU A 20 -13.54 -1.95 -7.07
N LEU A 21 -14.42 -1.60 -8.01
CA LEU A 21 -14.27 -1.99 -9.41
C LEU A 21 -13.05 -1.32 -10.04
N THR A 22 -12.85 -0.01 -9.82
CA THR A 22 -11.65 0.69 -10.31
C THR A 22 -10.38 0.11 -9.70
N PHE A 23 -10.37 -0.16 -8.39
CA PHE A 23 -9.25 -0.83 -7.73
C PHE A 23 -8.98 -2.21 -8.33
N GLY A 24 -10.02 -3.02 -8.57
CA GLY A 24 -9.90 -4.32 -9.22
C GLY A 24 -9.33 -4.24 -10.64
N ILE A 25 -9.70 -3.22 -11.43
CA ILE A 25 -9.12 -2.97 -12.76
C ILE A 25 -7.63 -2.64 -12.65
N CYS A 26 -7.23 -1.79 -11.71
CA CYS A 26 -5.83 -1.49 -11.44
C CYS A 26 -5.04 -2.77 -11.09
N LEU A 27 -5.59 -3.65 -10.24
CA LEU A 27 -4.94 -4.92 -9.91
C LEU A 27 -4.82 -5.84 -11.14
N LEU A 28 -5.87 -5.93 -11.96
CA LEU A 28 -5.89 -6.77 -13.15
C LEU A 28 -4.87 -6.33 -14.20
N GLY A 29 -4.60 -5.02 -14.30
CA GLY A 29 -3.53 -4.49 -15.16
C GLY A 29 -2.13 -4.73 -14.58
N ALA A 30 -1.97 -4.52 -13.27
CA ALA A 30 -0.68 -4.60 -12.60
C ALA A 30 -0.11 -6.02 -12.51
N ILE A 31 -0.94 -7.01 -12.17
CA ILE A 31 -0.48 -8.40 -11.92
C ILE A 31 0.22 -9.01 -13.14
N PRO A 32 -0.34 -8.98 -14.37
CA PRO A 32 0.35 -9.48 -15.56
C PRO A 32 1.68 -8.77 -15.82
N GLN A 33 1.73 -7.45 -15.62
CA GLN A 33 2.93 -6.65 -15.79
C GLN A 33 4.02 -7.08 -14.80
N TRP A 34 3.66 -7.33 -13.53
CA TRP A 34 4.58 -7.86 -12.52
C TRP A 34 5.09 -9.25 -12.87
N MET A 35 4.22 -10.15 -13.30
CA MET A 35 4.59 -11.52 -13.66
C MET A 35 5.57 -11.54 -14.85
N ILE A 36 5.32 -10.75 -15.88
CA ILE A 36 6.22 -10.62 -17.04
C ILE A 36 7.57 -10.06 -16.61
N LEU A 37 7.57 -8.95 -15.85
CA LEU A 37 8.81 -8.30 -15.43
C LEU A 37 9.66 -9.17 -14.51
N CYS A 38 9.06 -10.01 -13.66
CA CYS A 38 9.78 -10.99 -12.85
C CYS A 38 10.49 -12.07 -13.68
N LEU A 39 10.03 -12.36 -14.91
CA LEU A 39 10.64 -13.37 -15.79
C LEU A 39 11.84 -12.87 -16.58
N PHE A 40 11.95 -11.56 -16.83
CA PHE A 40 12.87 -11.03 -17.85
C PHE A 40 13.93 -10.05 -17.35
N ALA A 41 13.86 -9.56 -16.12
CA ALA A 41 14.68 -8.41 -15.72
C ALA A 41 15.78 -8.73 -14.69
N ASN A 42 16.95 -8.15 -14.92
CA ASN A 42 18.11 -8.16 -14.03
C ASN A 42 18.28 -6.79 -13.35
N ASP A 43 18.58 -6.82 -12.04
CA ASP A 43 18.90 -5.70 -11.12
C ASP A 43 18.52 -4.27 -11.56
N ALA A 44 17.38 -3.79 -11.05
CA ALA A 44 16.80 -2.49 -11.39
C ALA A 44 16.50 -1.62 -10.14
N VAL A 45 17.28 -1.74 -9.07
CA VAL A 45 17.04 -1.03 -7.79
C VAL A 45 16.99 0.50 -7.97
N MET A 46 17.91 1.07 -8.75
CA MET A 46 17.92 2.52 -9.03
C MET A 46 16.69 2.97 -9.82
N TYR A 47 16.20 2.12 -10.73
CA TYR A 47 14.97 2.37 -11.49
C TYR A 47 13.73 2.32 -10.57
N THR A 48 13.69 1.37 -9.62
CA THR A 48 12.64 1.29 -8.59
C THR A 48 12.54 2.58 -7.78
N ILE A 49 13.68 3.08 -7.28
CA ILE A 49 13.74 4.32 -6.47
C ILE A 49 13.29 5.52 -7.31
N GLY A 50 13.76 5.63 -8.56
CA GLY A 50 13.36 6.69 -9.47
C GLY A 50 11.85 6.69 -9.75
N CYS A 51 11.26 5.53 -10.03
CA CYS A 51 9.82 5.39 -10.25
C CYS A 51 9.00 5.82 -9.02
N PHE A 52 9.35 5.35 -7.82
CA PHE A 52 8.65 5.75 -6.60
C PHE A 52 8.80 7.24 -6.27
N PHE A 53 9.99 7.80 -6.48
CA PHE A 53 10.22 9.22 -6.26
C PHE A 53 9.37 10.10 -7.19
N VAL A 54 9.39 9.82 -8.50
CA VAL A 54 8.59 10.58 -9.47
C VAL A 54 7.10 10.39 -9.22
N ALA A 55 6.67 9.17 -8.87
CA ALA A 55 5.29 8.91 -8.47
C ALA A 55 4.89 9.76 -7.24
N PHE A 56 5.72 9.79 -6.20
CA PHE A 56 5.45 10.60 -5.01
C PHE A 56 5.33 12.10 -5.33
N VAL A 57 6.25 12.64 -6.12
CA VAL A 57 6.18 14.05 -6.57
C VAL A 57 4.88 14.31 -7.33
N LEU A 58 4.51 13.39 -8.24
CA LEU A 58 3.27 13.51 -9.01
C LEU A 58 2.03 13.45 -8.12
N LEU A 59 2.03 12.58 -7.10
CA LEU A 59 0.95 12.50 -6.10
C LEU A 59 0.78 13.81 -5.33
N VAL A 60 1.90 14.42 -4.91
CA VAL A 60 1.91 15.72 -4.23
C VAL A 60 1.35 16.81 -5.16
N CYS A 61 1.76 16.82 -6.42
CA CYS A 61 1.21 17.74 -7.43
C CYS A 61 -0.30 17.57 -7.63
N ILE A 62 -0.79 16.33 -7.72
CA ILE A 62 -2.23 16.03 -7.86
C ILE A 62 -3.03 16.56 -6.66
N HIS A 63 -2.46 16.50 -5.44
CA HIS A 63 -3.15 16.98 -4.24
C HIS A 63 -3.04 18.49 -4.02
N LEU A 64 -1.95 19.15 -4.45
CA LEU A 64 -1.76 20.59 -4.30
C LEU A 64 -2.42 21.40 -5.42
N ILE A 65 -2.49 20.86 -6.63
CA ILE A 65 -2.96 21.59 -7.81
C ILE A 65 -4.40 21.16 -8.10
N GLU A 66 -5.36 21.95 -7.64
CA GLU A 66 -6.80 21.74 -7.83
C GLU A 66 -7.22 21.50 -9.30
N PRO A 67 -6.71 22.23 -10.32
CA PRO A 67 -7.02 21.90 -11.71
C PRO A 67 -6.44 20.54 -12.12
N LEU A 68 -5.33 20.09 -11.57
CA LEU A 68 -4.80 18.75 -11.86
C LEU A 68 -5.68 17.65 -11.22
N LYS A 69 -6.37 17.97 -10.12
CA LYS A 69 -7.29 17.06 -9.43
C LYS A 69 -8.66 16.93 -10.09
N TYR A 70 -9.17 17.98 -10.73
CA TYR A 70 -10.56 18.00 -11.24
C TYR A 70 -10.71 18.34 -12.72
N TRP A 71 -9.68 18.89 -13.38
CA TRP A 71 -9.79 19.28 -14.78
C TRP A 71 -9.52 18.10 -15.72
N ARG A 72 -10.52 17.76 -16.52
CA ARG A 72 -10.40 16.78 -17.59
C ARG A 72 -9.80 17.45 -18.85
N PRO A 73 -8.90 16.78 -19.60
CA PRO A 73 -8.44 15.39 -19.43
C PRO A 73 -7.20 15.24 -18.52
N CYS A 74 -6.60 16.35 -18.08
CA CYS A 74 -5.31 16.38 -17.37
C CYS A 74 -5.29 15.50 -16.12
N ASN A 75 -6.39 15.43 -15.36
CA ASN A 75 -6.51 14.58 -14.18
C ASN A 75 -6.30 13.08 -14.51
N TYR A 76 -7.00 12.55 -15.51
CA TYR A 76 -6.86 11.14 -15.90
C TYR A 76 -5.46 10.82 -16.41
N ILE A 77 -4.85 11.72 -17.18
CA ILE A 77 -3.49 11.54 -17.68
C ILE A 77 -2.50 11.47 -16.50
N ALA A 78 -2.60 12.41 -15.55
CA ALA A 78 -1.75 12.41 -14.36
C ALA A 78 -1.93 11.15 -13.51
N LEU A 79 -3.17 10.70 -13.31
CA LEU A 79 -3.48 9.47 -12.57
C LEU A 79 -2.96 8.22 -13.26
N ILE A 80 -3.05 8.12 -14.59
CA ILE A 80 -2.52 6.98 -15.36
C ILE A 80 -1.00 6.94 -15.28
N ILE A 81 -0.33 8.08 -15.48
CA ILE A 81 1.13 8.16 -15.35
C ILE A 81 1.57 7.78 -13.94
N PHE A 82 0.87 8.28 -12.92
CA PHE A 82 1.12 7.94 -11.54
C PHE A 82 0.96 6.45 -11.26
N TYR A 83 -0.14 5.86 -11.72
CA TYR A 83 -0.42 4.43 -11.61
C TYR A 83 0.67 3.59 -12.30
N GLU A 84 1.08 3.94 -13.52
CA GLU A 84 2.11 3.22 -14.25
C GLU A 84 3.47 3.31 -13.55
N LEU A 85 3.86 4.49 -13.04
CA LEU A 85 5.11 4.65 -12.29
C LEU A 85 5.12 3.80 -11.01
N LEU A 86 4.01 3.76 -10.27
CA LEU A 86 3.88 2.88 -9.10
C LEU A 86 3.93 1.40 -9.48
N THR A 87 3.26 1.04 -10.57
CA THR A 87 3.18 -0.35 -11.05
C THR A 87 4.55 -0.83 -11.52
N LEU A 88 5.28 0.00 -12.26
CA LEU A 88 6.66 -0.28 -12.69
C LEU A 88 7.64 -0.32 -11.52
N GLY A 89 7.54 0.62 -10.58
CA GLY A 89 8.36 0.65 -9.37
C GLY A 89 8.17 -0.61 -8.52
N SER A 90 6.92 -0.98 -8.25
CA SER A 90 6.59 -2.22 -7.52
C SER A 90 7.00 -3.49 -8.28
N ALA A 91 6.82 -3.52 -9.61
CA ALA A 91 7.31 -4.62 -10.45
C ALA A 91 8.82 -4.80 -10.29
N SER A 92 9.55 -3.69 -10.39
CA SER A 92 11.00 -3.67 -10.28
C SER A 92 11.50 -4.04 -8.88
N PHE A 93 10.70 -3.77 -7.85
CA PHE A 93 10.98 -4.23 -6.50
C PHE A 93 10.79 -5.74 -6.39
N LEU A 94 9.80 -6.34 -7.06
CA LEU A 94 9.58 -7.79 -7.06
C LEU A 94 10.58 -8.57 -7.91
N MET A 95 11.34 -7.90 -8.79
CA MET A 95 12.40 -8.54 -9.58
C MET A 95 13.47 -9.15 -8.66
N LYS A 96 14.10 -10.25 -9.12
CA LYS A 96 15.11 -11.08 -8.42
C LYS A 96 14.57 -12.20 -7.52
N TRP A 97 13.26 -12.44 -7.47
CA TRP A 97 12.66 -13.56 -6.74
C TRP A 97 12.06 -14.62 -7.67
N TYR A 98 12.02 -15.88 -7.22
CA TYR A 98 11.29 -16.92 -7.95
C TYR A 98 9.83 -16.51 -8.10
N LEU A 99 9.28 -16.72 -9.30
CA LEU A 99 7.91 -16.32 -9.65
C LEU A 99 6.87 -16.83 -8.63
N LEU A 100 7.05 -18.04 -8.09
CA LEU A 100 6.18 -18.59 -7.04
C LEU A 100 6.18 -17.75 -5.76
N TYR A 101 7.34 -17.30 -5.30
CA TYR A 101 7.43 -16.43 -4.11
C TYR A 101 6.84 -15.05 -4.38
N SER A 102 7.05 -14.48 -5.57
CA SER A 102 6.43 -13.21 -5.96
C SER A 102 4.90 -13.31 -5.97
N ILE A 103 4.33 -14.40 -6.48
CA ILE A 103 2.87 -14.66 -6.42
C ILE A 103 2.39 -14.77 -4.97
N ALA A 104 3.13 -15.48 -4.12
CA ALA A 104 2.78 -15.61 -2.70
C ALA A 104 2.75 -14.24 -1.98
N VAL A 105 3.73 -13.37 -2.25
CA VAL A 105 3.79 -12.00 -1.71
C VAL A 105 2.61 -11.15 -2.23
N ILE A 106 2.32 -11.20 -3.52
CA ILE A 106 1.18 -10.50 -4.14
C ILE A 106 -0.15 -10.93 -3.50
N ALA A 107 -0.32 -12.24 -3.28
CA ALA A 107 -1.52 -12.80 -2.65
C ALA A 107 -1.62 -12.45 -1.16
N ALA A 108 -0.52 -12.53 -0.41
CA ALA A 108 -0.48 -12.16 1.00
C ALA A 108 -0.86 -10.68 1.20
N ALA A 109 -0.31 -9.78 0.37
CA ALA A 109 -0.67 -8.37 0.40
C ALA A 109 -2.17 -8.14 0.10
N LEU A 110 -2.75 -8.92 -0.80
CA LEU A 110 -4.17 -8.82 -1.14
C LEU A 110 -5.05 -9.25 0.04
N ILE A 111 -4.64 -10.31 0.74
CA ILE A 111 -5.29 -10.76 1.98
C ILE A 111 -5.19 -9.67 3.06
N CYS A 112 -4.02 -9.04 3.24
CA CYS A 112 -3.85 -7.94 4.20
C CYS A 112 -4.78 -6.75 3.92
N VAL A 113 -4.90 -6.34 2.64
CA VAL A 113 -5.86 -5.31 2.23
C VAL A 113 -7.29 -5.75 2.53
N GLY A 114 -7.66 -6.99 2.17
CA GLY A 114 -8.99 -7.54 2.42
C GLY A 114 -9.37 -7.55 3.90
N ILE A 115 -8.46 -8.00 4.77
CA ILE A 115 -8.63 -7.97 6.23
C ILE A 115 -8.80 -6.53 6.73
N THR A 116 -7.97 -5.61 6.25
CA THR A 116 -8.04 -4.20 6.65
C THR A 116 -9.38 -3.58 6.25
N LEU A 117 -9.87 -3.84 5.04
CA LEU A 117 -11.20 -3.39 4.59
C LEU A 117 -12.33 -4.03 5.39
N LEU A 118 -12.20 -5.29 5.80
CA LEU A 118 -13.17 -5.96 6.68
C LEU A 118 -13.21 -5.30 8.06
N ILE A 119 -12.06 -4.93 8.62
CA ILE A 119 -11.99 -4.14 9.86
C ILE A 119 -12.69 -2.79 9.66
N CYS A 120 -12.47 -2.09 8.54
CA CYS A 120 -13.18 -0.85 8.25
C CYS A 120 -14.70 -1.04 8.22
N LEU A 121 -15.18 -2.08 7.55
CA LEU A 121 -16.60 -2.41 7.49
C LEU A 121 -17.17 -2.68 8.89
N PHE A 122 -16.45 -3.47 9.70
CA PHE A 122 -16.83 -3.76 11.07
C PHE A 122 -16.93 -2.48 11.92
N LEU A 123 -15.92 -1.59 11.86
CA LEU A 123 -15.90 -0.31 12.57
C LEU A 123 -17.08 0.59 12.19
N ILE A 124 -17.42 0.65 10.90
CA ILE A 124 -18.58 1.39 10.39
C ILE A 124 -19.88 0.78 10.94
N CYS A 125 -20.01 -0.54 10.94
CA CYS A 125 -21.21 -1.23 11.42
C CYS A 125 -21.47 -1.04 12.92
N ILE A 126 -20.42 -1.04 13.74
CA ILE A 126 -20.56 -0.83 15.20
C ILE A 126 -20.73 0.65 15.58
N GLY A 127 -20.59 1.58 14.62
CA GLY A 127 -20.70 3.02 14.85
C GLY A 127 -19.59 3.60 15.74
N PHE A 128 -18.45 2.90 15.86
CA PHE A 128 -17.35 3.34 16.71
C PHE A 128 -16.41 4.22 15.89
N TYR A 129 -16.63 5.54 15.96
CA TYR A 129 -15.80 6.52 15.26
C TYR A 129 -14.63 6.94 16.14
N MET A 130 -13.55 6.16 16.14
CA MET A 130 -12.23 6.73 16.47
C MET A 130 -12.00 7.92 15.55
N ASN A 131 -11.49 9.03 16.07
CA ASN A 131 -11.21 10.22 15.26
C ASN A 131 -10.23 9.84 14.14
N PRO A 132 -10.67 9.78 12.87
CA PRO A 132 -9.89 9.14 11.82
C PRO A 132 -8.71 9.99 11.39
N VAL A 133 -8.77 11.31 11.62
CA VAL A 133 -7.63 12.21 11.40
C VAL A 133 -6.53 11.93 12.42
N LYS A 134 -6.87 11.71 13.70
CA LYS A 134 -5.89 11.33 14.71
C LYS A 134 -5.28 9.96 14.40
N LEU A 135 -6.09 9.01 13.94
CA LEU A 135 -5.60 7.70 13.52
C LEU A 135 -4.62 7.80 12.33
N ALA A 136 -4.87 8.72 11.38
CA ALA A 136 -3.95 8.96 10.26
C ALA A 136 -2.60 9.52 10.73
N VAL A 137 -2.62 10.45 11.69
CA VAL A 137 -1.39 10.99 12.30
C VAL A 137 -0.62 9.87 13.03
N VAL A 138 -1.31 9.03 13.80
CA VAL A 138 -0.67 7.87 14.46
C VAL A 138 -0.07 6.94 13.42
N GLY A 139 -0.80 6.62 12.34
CA GLY A 139 -0.28 5.85 11.21
C GLY A 139 1.01 6.45 10.66
N GLY A 140 1.02 7.75 10.35
CA GLY A 140 2.21 8.47 9.88
C GLY A 140 3.39 8.42 10.85
N MET A 141 3.14 8.55 12.16
CA MET A 141 4.18 8.44 13.18
C MET A 141 4.79 7.02 13.25
N LEU A 142 4.02 5.98 12.96
CA LEU A 142 4.54 4.60 12.89
C LEU A 142 5.48 4.40 11.70
N PHE A 143 5.26 5.09 10.57
CA PHE A 143 6.24 5.10 9.46
C PHE A 143 7.56 5.76 9.88
N VAL A 144 7.49 6.89 10.57
CA VAL A 144 8.68 7.56 11.12
C VAL A 144 9.40 6.65 12.11
N LEU A 145 8.67 6.00 13.00
CA LEU A 145 9.22 5.05 13.96
C LEU A 145 9.91 3.86 13.26
N THR A 146 9.27 3.29 12.24
CA THR A 146 9.86 2.22 11.40
C THR A 146 11.20 2.66 10.82
N PHE A 147 11.25 3.87 10.24
CA PHE A 147 12.48 4.43 9.68
C PHE A 147 13.57 4.64 10.72
N CYS A 148 13.21 5.13 11.92
CA CYS A 148 14.16 5.25 13.03
C CYS A 148 14.74 3.89 13.45
N ILE A 149 13.90 2.86 13.54
CA ILE A 149 14.35 1.51 13.90
C ILE A 149 15.29 0.94 12.82
N GLU A 150 14.98 1.13 11.53
CA GLU A 150 15.86 0.69 10.45
C GLU A 150 17.21 1.41 10.45
N ILE A 151 17.23 2.72 10.71
CA ILE A 151 18.51 3.44 10.87
C ILE A 151 19.31 2.87 12.06
N MET A 152 18.64 2.60 13.18
CA MET A 152 19.32 2.00 14.34
C MET A 152 19.86 0.60 14.03
N ASN A 153 19.13 -0.20 13.26
CA ASN A 153 19.58 -1.50 12.77
C ASN A 153 20.85 -1.36 11.90
N VAL A 154 20.90 -0.38 10.99
CA VAL A 154 22.10 -0.09 10.20
C VAL A 154 23.29 0.34 11.07
N LEU A 155 23.07 1.15 12.11
CA LEU A 155 24.14 1.70 12.94
C LEU A 155 24.64 0.76 14.04
N LEU A 156 23.76 -0.03 14.64
CA LEU A 156 24.07 -0.88 15.80
C LEU A 156 24.11 -2.38 15.46
N SER A 157 23.82 -2.76 14.20
CA SER A 157 23.77 -4.15 13.71
C SER A 157 22.96 -5.07 14.62
N TRP A 158 21.85 -4.57 15.17
CA TRP A 158 20.99 -5.33 16.07
C TRP A 158 19.78 -5.89 15.31
N TRP A 159 19.98 -7.08 14.76
CA TRP A 159 19.09 -7.76 13.81
C TRP A 159 17.66 -8.03 14.32
N TYR A 160 17.48 -8.27 15.62
CA TYR A 160 16.16 -8.52 16.23
C TYR A 160 15.15 -7.37 16.06
N TRP A 161 15.63 -6.15 15.78
CA TRP A 161 14.77 -4.99 15.55
C TRP A 161 14.11 -4.97 14.16
N GLN A 162 14.57 -5.80 13.22
CA GLN A 162 14.05 -5.85 11.84
C GLN A 162 12.60 -6.35 11.80
N ASP A 163 12.29 -7.44 12.51
CA ASP A 163 10.93 -7.98 12.58
C ASP A 163 9.96 -7.00 13.25
N VAL A 164 10.44 -6.27 14.27
CA VAL A 164 9.67 -5.23 14.96
C VAL A 164 9.39 -4.05 14.03
N ALA A 165 10.39 -3.60 13.25
CA ALA A 165 10.24 -2.54 12.27
C ALA A 165 9.17 -2.89 11.22
N VAL A 166 9.24 -4.10 10.65
CA VAL A 166 8.27 -4.57 9.67
C VAL A 166 6.87 -4.71 10.28
N GLY A 167 6.75 -5.22 11.51
CA GLY A 167 5.46 -5.29 12.22
C GLY A 167 4.83 -3.91 12.42
N ILE A 168 5.61 -2.93 12.86
CA ILE A 168 5.17 -1.54 13.03
C ILE A 168 4.75 -0.94 11.69
N PHE A 169 5.49 -1.24 10.62
CA PHE A 169 5.17 -0.81 9.26
C PHE A 169 3.81 -1.35 8.79
N PHE A 170 3.53 -2.64 9.00
CA PHE A 170 2.22 -3.25 8.70
C PHE A 170 1.07 -2.55 9.42
N VAL A 171 1.23 -2.31 10.72
CA VAL A 171 0.22 -1.62 11.53
C VAL A 171 0.02 -0.18 11.05
N GLY A 172 1.11 0.52 10.69
CA GLY A 172 1.07 1.86 10.13
C GLY A 172 0.25 1.93 8.84
N ILE A 173 0.47 1.01 7.90
CA ILE A 173 -0.31 0.92 6.65
C ILE A 173 -1.78 0.67 6.96
N ALA A 174 -2.09 -0.30 7.84
CA ALA A 174 -3.46 -0.61 8.21
C ALA A 174 -4.19 0.60 8.82
N PHE A 175 -3.54 1.35 9.71
CA PHE A 175 -4.10 2.57 10.29
C PHE A 175 -4.35 3.66 9.25
N LEU A 176 -3.46 3.84 8.27
CA LEU A 176 -3.69 4.78 7.18
C LEU A 176 -4.91 4.40 6.33
N VAL A 177 -5.05 3.12 5.98
CA VAL A 177 -6.22 2.63 5.22
C VAL A 177 -7.51 2.81 6.00
N ILE A 178 -7.53 2.42 7.28
CA ILE A 178 -8.70 2.59 8.14
C ILE A 178 -9.08 4.07 8.24
N SER A 179 -8.10 4.93 8.46
CA SER A 179 -8.30 6.37 8.54
C SER A 179 -8.86 6.94 7.23
N HIS A 180 -8.28 6.55 6.10
CA HIS A 180 -8.71 7.00 4.79
C HIS A 180 -10.16 6.60 4.52
N VAL A 181 -10.51 5.32 4.71
CA VAL A 181 -11.87 4.82 4.50
C VAL A 181 -12.88 5.51 5.42
N LEU A 182 -12.55 5.70 6.71
CA LEU A 182 -13.43 6.38 7.66
C LEU A 182 -13.61 7.87 7.33
N ILE A 183 -12.57 8.58 6.87
CA ILE A 183 -12.67 9.97 6.40
C ILE A 183 -13.59 10.02 5.18
N THR A 184 -13.38 9.16 4.20
CA THR A 184 -14.20 9.07 2.98
C THR A 184 -15.67 8.79 3.32
N TYR A 185 -15.93 7.89 4.27
CA TYR A 185 -17.28 7.59 4.73
C TYR A 185 -17.93 8.78 5.44
N ASN A 186 -17.23 9.43 6.38
CA ASN A 186 -17.75 10.58 7.11
C ASN A 186 -18.01 11.79 6.20
N SER A 187 -17.21 11.96 5.15
CA SER A 187 -17.35 13.05 4.19
C SER A 187 -18.28 12.71 3.02
N PHE A 188 -18.90 11.53 2.99
CA PHE A 188 -19.64 10.99 1.83
C PHE A 188 -20.65 11.97 1.21
N GLN A 189 -21.30 12.80 2.03
CA GLN A 189 -22.26 13.80 1.56
C GLN A 189 -21.68 14.80 0.55
N LEU A 190 -20.39 15.09 0.62
CA LEU A 190 -19.69 16.06 -0.22
C LEU A 190 -18.96 15.42 -1.42
N LEU A 191 -18.89 14.09 -1.48
CA LEU A 191 -18.07 13.42 -2.47
C LEU A 191 -18.67 13.47 -3.87
N VAL A 192 -17.81 13.69 -4.86
CA VAL A 192 -18.17 13.67 -6.28
C VAL A 192 -17.80 12.30 -6.87
N ARG A 193 -18.42 11.92 -7.99
CA ARG A 193 -18.10 10.67 -8.70
C ARG A 193 -16.61 10.51 -8.99
N ASP A 194 -15.92 11.58 -9.37
CA ASP A 194 -14.49 11.52 -9.73
C ASP A 194 -13.59 11.24 -8.51
N ASP A 195 -14.06 11.49 -7.30
CA ASP A 195 -13.35 11.11 -6.07
C ASP A 195 -13.30 9.58 -5.89
N SER A 196 -14.20 8.81 -6.51
CA SER A 196 -14.18 7.35 -6.41
C SER A 196 -12.92 6.75 -7.05
N VAL A 197 -12.41 7.39 -8.11
CA VAL A 197 -11.17 7.00 -8.80
C VAL A 197 -9.97 7.35 -7.92
N LEU A 198 -9.96 8.55 -7.33
CA LEU A 198 -8.87 8.97 -6.44
C LEU A 198 -8.78 8.05 -5.21
N VAL A 199 -9.91 7.72 -4.58
CA VAL A 199 -9.97 6.77 -3.45
C VAL A 199 -9.46 5.39 -3.88
N ALA A 200 -9.82 4.91 -5.08
CA ALA A 200 -9.31 3.64 -5.59
C ALA A 200 -7.79 3.66 -5.80
N ILE A 201 -7.24 4.77 -6.28
CA ILE A 201 -5.79 4.97 -6.41
C ILE A 201 -5.10 4.99 -5.04
N VAL A 202 -5.69 5.62 -4.03
CA VAL A 202 -5.14 5.59 -2.66
C VAL A 202 -5.16 4.16 -2.08
N LEU A 203 -6.22 3.39 -2.32
CA LEU A 203 -6.25 1.96 -1.97
C LEU A 203 -5.19 1.16 -2.73
N TYR A 204 -4.93 1.50 -3.99
CA TYR A 204 -3.83 0.92 -4.76
C TYR A 204 -2.46 1.22 -4.16
N ILE A 205 -2.21 2.46 -3.74
CA ILE A 205 -0.97 2.82 -3.02
C ILE A 205 -0.83 1.97 -1.75
N ALA A 206 -1.89 1.84 -0.96
CA ALA A 206 -1.86 1.02 0.25
C ALA A 206 -1.56 -0.45 -0.05
N TYR A 207 -2.13 -0.99 -1.12
CA TYR A 207 -1.81 -2.34 -1.60
C TYR A 207 -0.33 -2.49 -1.96
N ILE A 208 0.25 -1.52 -2.69
CA ILE A 208 1.69 -1.53 -3.00
C ILE A 208 2.53 -1.48 -1.71
N LEU A 209 2.15 -0.69 -0.72
CA LEU A 209 2.85 -0.65 0.56
C LEU A 209 2.78 -2.00 1.29
N PHE A 210 1.65 -2.69 1.25
CA PHE A 210 1.55 -4.06 1.77
C PHE A 210 2.43 -5.05 0.99
N ILE A 211 2.52 -4.95 -0.34
CA ILE A 211 3.46 -5.76 -1.14
C ILE A 211 4.90 -5.53 -0.66
N ILE A 212 5.29 -4.27 -0.47
CA ILE A 212 6.64 -3.92 0.00
C ILE A 212 6.88 -4.52 1.39
N ALA A 213 5.91 -4.38 2.31
CA ALA A 213 5.97 -4.93 3.66
C ALA A 213 6.11 -6.47 3.64
N CYS A 214 5.29 -7.15 2.84
CA CYS A 214 5.33 -8.60 2.69
C CYS A 214 6.66 -9.08 2.11
N ARG A 215 7.22 -8.38 1.13
CA ARG A 215 8.53 -8.71 0.57
C ARG A 215 9.65 -8.48 1.59
N LEU A 216 9.66 -7.36 2.31
CA LEU A 216 10.66 -7.10 3.36
C LEU A 216 10.59 -8.16 4.46
N SER A 217 9.38 -8.49 4.93
CA SER A 217 9.14 -9.57 5.89
C SER A 217 9.75 -10.88 5.41
N ALA A 218 9.50 -11.26 4.16
CA ALA A 218 9.98 -12.54 3.64
C ALA A 218 11.51 -12.55 3.45
N ILE A 219 12.13 -11.42 3.10
CA ILE A 219 13.59 -11.27 3.08
C ILE A 219 14.19 -11.45 4.49
N TYR A 220 13.68 -10.74 5.50
CA TYR A 220 14.21 -10.86 6.86
C TYR A 220 14.02 -12.25 7.45
N ILE A 221 12.90 -12.91 7.17
CA ILE A 221 12.69 -14.32 7.56
C ILE A 221 13.74 -15.23 6.94
N THR A 222 14.05 -15.06 5.64
CA THR A 222 15.09 -15.88 4.99
C THR A 222 16.48 -15.66 5.57
N VAL A 223 16.86 -14.40 5.83
CA VAL A 223 18.16 -14.06 6.43
C VAL A 223 18.28 -14.61 7.85
N ASN A 224 17.24 -14.48 8.68
CA ASN A 224 17.23 -15.01 10.04
C ASN A 224 17.31 -16.55 10.06
N ALA A 225 16.64 -17.22 9.10
CA ALA A 225 16.68 -18.68 9.00
C ALA A 225 18.07 -19.22 8.61
N GLU A 226 18.74 -18.58 7.64
CA GLU A 226 20.09 -18.96 7.20
C GLU A 226 21.12 -18.82 8.34
N GLN A 227 20.99 -17.78 9.16
CA GLN A 227 21.89 -17.55 10.30
C GLN A 227 21.68 -18.56 11.43
N LEU A 228 20.43 -18.94 11.73
CA LEU A 228 20.13 -19.94 12.75
C LEU A 228 20.78 -21.29 12.42
N THR A 229 20.75 -21.68 11.14
CA THR A 229 21.44 -22.88 10.66
C THR A 229 22.96 -22.78 10.79
N THR A 230 23.56 -21.61 10.54
CA THR A 230 25.03 -21.45 10.65
C THR A 230 25.52 -21.48 12.10
N THR A 231 24.74 -20.97 13.06
CA THR A 231 25.08 -21.05 14.49
C THR A 231 24.85 -22.44 15.09
N THR A 232 23.94 -23.24 14.53
CA THR A 232 23.67 -24.59 15.04
C THR A 232 24.77 -25.58 14.59
N ASP A 233 25.28 -25.43 13.37
CA ASP A 233 26.37 -26.29 12.86
C ASP A 233 27.74 -25.97 13.49
N SER A 234 27.93 -24.79 14.09
CA SER A 234 29.19 -24.42 14.76
C SER A 234 29.30 -24.92 16.21
N ASP A 235 28.19 -25.33 16.83
CA ASP A 235 28.16 -25.83 18.22
C ASP A 235 28.32 -27.37 18.30
N ASP A 236 28.36 -28.08 17.16
CA ASP A 236 28.54 -29.54 17.09
C ASP A 236 30.02 -29.97 16.90
N ASP A 237 30.97 -29.03 16.90
CA ASP A 237 32.42 -29.27 16.68
C ASP A 237 33.30 -29.06 17.95
N ASP A 238 32.73 -28.96 19.16
CA ASP A 238 33.46 -28.92 20.45
C ASP A 238 33.22 -30.15 21.36
#